data_AF-C8Z8I3-F1
#
_entry.id   AF-C8Z8I3-F1
#
_cell.length_a   1.000
_cell.length_b   1.000
_cell.length_c   1.000
_cell.angle_alpha   90.00
_cell.angle_beta   90.00
_cell.angle_gamma   90.00
#
_symmetry.space_group_name_H-M   'P 1'
#
loop_
_entity.id
_entity.type
_entity.pdbx_description
1 polymer ?
#
loop_
_entity_poly.entity_id
_entity_poly.type
_entity_poly.pdbx_seq_one_letter_code
_entity_poly.pdbx_strand_id
1 'polypeptide(L)'
;MLLGYCGSGYYGMQYNPPHKTIEGEILTKLFDVGAISEENSLAPKKNSFMAAARTDKGVHAMLNLLSLKITLREDTVAKLNAALPPEIRVWGIQPVNKKFNARSACDSRWYQYLIPEFILIGPPRSSLLHRNVGGCYREDGSQEVWDTFLEQTRGRFSGDELCRLQDTAQKLSESDPLVQDYVGLLSGTLSGYCLPPSKLDAFEAAMQEYVGTHNFHNFTTGKLWGDPSAQRHIKKVVVSQASPGWICVRIHGQSFMLHQIRRMVALAVLAARCQLPPNIVRNYFNAGPRKYIPRAPAQGLLLEGPVFDGYNTKLRNLLYCEIRPDDITLERMCRFRERQICTAIAHEETQRHVFCHFVRQMNRLATPLI
;
A
#
# COMPACT_ATOMS: atom_id res chain seq x y z
N MET A 1 -10.04 -3.03 20.42
CA MET A 1 -11.01 -2.72 19.36
C MET A 1 -10.48 -3.25 18.03
N LEU A 2 -11.28 -4.05 17.34
CA LEU A 2 -11.00 -4.56 15.99
C LEU A 2 -11.64 -3.58 15.00
N LEU A 3 -10.84 -3.04 14.07
CA LEU A 3 -11.25 -1.94 13.19
C LEU A 3 -10.92 -2.24 11.73
N GLY A 4 -11.85 -2.01 10.81
CA GLY A 4 -11.63 -1.96 9.37
C GLY A 4 -11.88 -0.56 8.82
N TYR A 5 -11.13 -0.16 7.79
CA TYR A 5 -11.33 1.14 7.15
C TYR A 5 -10.85 1.18 5.69
N CYS A 6 -11.53 1.98 4.87
CA CYS A 6 -11.02 2.48 3.61
C CYS A 6 -10.21 3.77 3.88
N GLY A 7 -8.93 3.79 3.49
CA GLY A 7 -8.02 4.92 3.75
C GLY A 7 -8.19 6.11 2.82
N SER A 8 -9.04 6.01 1.80
CA SER A 8 -9.35 7.06 0.84
C SER A 8 -9.83 8.34 1.53
N GLY A 9 -9.22 9.47 1.19
CA GLY A 9 -9.52 10.77 1.83
C GLY A 9 -8.93 10.97 3.23
N TYR A 10 -8.26 9.96 3.81
CA TYR A 10 -7.61 10.07 5.11
C TYR A 10 -6.08 10.19 4.98
N TYR A 11 -5.48 10.99 5.85
CA TYR A 11 -4.04 11.23 5.96
C TYR A 11 -3.34 10.20 6.86
N GLY A 12 -3.82 8.96 6.80
CA GLY A 12 -3.27 7.81 7.51
C GLY A 12 -3.98 7.51 8.83
N MET A 13 -3.44 6.53 9.53
CA MET A 13 -4.00 6.05 10.80
C MET A 13 -3.83 7.08 11.92
N GLN A 14 -2.61 7.60 12.09
CA GLN A 14 -2.21 8.31 13.30
C GLN A 14 -2.70 9.76 13.29
N TYR A 15 -3.20 10.23 14.43
CA TYR A 15 -3.64 11.62 14.63
C TYR A 15 -2.52 12.63 14.32
N ASN A 16 -2.80 13.57 13.40
CA ASN A 16 -1.87 14.61 12.96
C ASN A 16 -2.61 15.83 12.39
N PRO A 17 -3.08 16.78 13.24
CA PRO A 17 -3.75 18.00 12.80
C PRO A 17 -2.90 18.85 11.84
N PRO A 18 -3.54 19.59 10.90
CA PRO A 18 -4.98 19.75 10.71
C PRO A 18 -5.61 18.64 9.85
N HIS A 19 -4.86 17.59 9.52
CA HIS A 19 -5.33 16.59 8.55
C HIS A 19 -6.34 15.61 9.15
N LYS A 20 -7.34 15.23 8.34
CA LYS A 20 -8.30 14.18 8.67
C LYS A 20 -7.61 12.82 8.74
N THR A 21 -7.72 12.11 9.86
CA THR A 21 -7.04 10.83 10.14
C THR A 21 -8.02 9.82 10.73
N ILE A 22 -7.73 8.52 10.60
CA ILE A 22 -8.60 7.46 11.14
C ILE A 22 -8.70 7.56 12.67
N GLU A 23 -7.58 7.77 13.36
CA GLU A 23 -7.55 7.97 14.81
C GLU A 23 -8.39 9.18 15.24
N GLY A 24 -8.27 10.31 14.54
CA GLY A 24 -9.07 11.50 14.82
C GLY A 24 -10.58 11.23 14.72
N GLU A 25 -11.02 10.61 13.62
CA GLU A 25 -12.43 10.26 13.41
C GLU A 25 -12.95 9.32 14.51
N ILE A 26 -12.17 8.29 14.88
CA ILE A 26 -12.54 7.35 15.94
C ILE A 26 -12.64 8.05 17.30
N LEU A 27 -11.71 8.94 17.64
CA LEU A 27 -11.77 9.70 18.90
C LEU A 27 -12.98 10.62 18.96
N THR A 28 -13.30 11.32 17.87
CA THR A 28 -14.52 12.13 17.77
C THR A 28 -15.76 11.25 17.98
N LYS A 29 -15.87 10.10 17.30
CA LYS A 29 -17.06 9.24 17.43
C LYS A 29 -17.16 8.54 18.78
N LEU A 30 -16.04 8.24 19.43
CA LEU A 30 -16.05 7.74 20.81
C LEU A 30 -16.58 8.79 21.79
N PHE A 31 -16.29 10.06 21.56
CA PHE A 31 -16.85 11.15 22.36
C PHE A 31 -18.36 11.30 22.11
N ASP A 32 -18.77 11.34 20.83
CA ASP A 32 -20.18 11.49 20.43
C ASP A 32 -21.09 10.42 21.09
N VAL A 33 -20.60 9.19 21.24
CA VAL A 33 -21.37 8.07 21.85
C VAL A 33 -21.20 7.96 23.36
N GLY A 34 -20.47 8.88 24.01
CA GLY A 34 -20.23 8.91 25.44
C GLY A 34 -19.28 7.82 25.96
N ALA A 35 -18.43 7.26 25.08
CA ALA A 35 -17.44 6.25 25.46
C ALA A 35 -16.13 6.86 26.01
N ILE A 36 -15.87 8.14 25.76
CA ILE A 36 -14.79 8.92 26.38
C ILE A 36 -15.29 10.30 26.82
N SER A 37 -14.67 10.88 27.84
CA SER A 37 -14.95 12.26 28.26
C SER A 37 -14.35 13.28 27.30
N GLU A 38 -14.85 14.52 27.35
CA GLU A 38 -14.34 15.65 26.55
C GLU A 38 -12.84 15.91 26.80
N GLU A 39 -12.42 15.93 28.07
CA GLU A 39 -11.01 16.13 28.43
C GLU A 39 -10.08 15.06 27.84
N ASN A 40 -10.61 13.87 27.59
CA ASN A 40 -9.91 12.73 27.03
C ASN A 40 -9.97 12.70 25.50
N SER A 41 -11.01 13.22 24.86
CA SER A 41 -11.13 13.28 23.40
C SER A 41 -10.10 14.24 22.77
N LEU A 42 -9.79 15.33 23.48
CA LEU A 42 -8.82 16.34 23.06
C LEU A 42 -7.34 15.92 23.27
N ALA A 43 -7.09 14.81 23.97
CA ALA A 43 -5.74 14.35 24.31
C ALA A 43 -5.56 12.83 24.10
N PRO A 44 -5.23 12.37 22.88
CA PRO A 44 -5.09 10.94 22.56
C PRO A 44 -4.15 10.15 23.49
N LYS A 45 -3.10 10.82 24.00
CA LYS A 45 -2.16 10.25 24.97
C LYS A 45 -2.84 9.84 26.29
N LYS A 46 -3.89 10.55 26.74
CA LYS A 46 -4.63 10.22 27.96
C LYS A 46 -5.41 8.91 27.80
N ASN A 47 -5.90 8.61 26.60
CA ASN A 47 -6.62 7.36 26.31
C ASN A 47 -5.72 6.14 26.09
N SER A 48 -4.40 6.30 26.17
CA SER A 48 -3.44 5.23 25.84
C SER A 48 -3.70 4.64 24.44
N PHE A 49 -4.20 5.47 23.51
CA PHE A 49 -4.58 5.03 22.16
C PHE A 49 -3.34 4.51 21.44
N MET A 50 -3.40 3.27 20.96
CA MET A 50 -2.30 2.69 20.21
C MET A 50 -2.79 1.67 19.18
N ALA A 51 -2.31 1.82 17.96
CA ALA A 51 -2.61 0.94 16.84
C ALA A 51 -1.50 -0.11 16.62
N ALA A 52 -1.89 -1.33 16.27
CA ALA A 52 -0.96 -2.41 15.91
C ALA A 52 -0.13 -2.08 14.67
N ALA A 53 -0.75 -1.35 13.73
CA ALA A 53 -0.13 -0.82 12.53
C ALA A 53 -0.51 0.65 12.32
N ARG A 54 0.49 1.48 11.99
CA ARG A 54 0.29 2.86 11.54
C ARG A 54 0.32 2.87 10.03
N THR A 55 -0.84 2.97 9.40
CA THR A 55 -0.97 3.02 7.94
C THR A 55 -0.71 4.44 7.43
N ASP A 56 -0.03 4.55 6.29
CA ASP A 56 0.27 5.83 5.63
C ASP A 56 -1.01 6.47 5.04
N LYS A 57 -0.91 7.72 4.58
CA LYS A 57 -1.98 8.41 3.83
C LYS A 57 -2.50 7.53 2.69
N GLY A 58 -3.83 7.37 2.62
CA GLY A 58 -4.51 6.59 1.58
C GLY A 58 -4.42 5.07 1.72
N VAL A 59 -3.75 4.53 2.75
CA VAL A 59 -3.62 3.08 2.95
C VAL A 59 -4.83 2.53 3.71
N HIS A 60 -5.37 1.42 3.23
CA HIS A 60 -6.58 0.78 3.75
C HIS A 60 -6.28 -0.26 4.84
N ALA A 61 -7.29 -0.71 5.59
CA ALA A 61 -7.19 -1.85 6.50
C ALA A 61 -8.46 -2.71 6.49
N MET A 62 -8.32 -4.01 6.29
CA MET A 62 -9.39 -4.98 6.54
C MET A 62 -9.51 -5.19 8.06
N LEU A 63 -8.36 -5.34 8.73
CA LEU A 63 -8.24 -5.38 10.17
C LEU A 63 -7.03 -4.59 10.65
N ASN A 64 -7.27 -3.63 11.52
CA ASN A 64 -6.30 -3.08 12.43
C ASN A 64 -6.77 -3.36 13.87
N LEU A 65 -5.83 -3.51 14.80
CA LEU A 65 -6.15 -3.68 16.21
C LEU A 65 -5.72 -2.43 16.97
N LEU A 66 -6.67 -1.85 17.70
CA LEU A 66 -6.45 -0.70 18.56
C LEU A 66 -6.58 -1.10 20.03
N SER A 67 -5.63 -0.66 20.85
CA SER A 67 -5.74 -0.63 22.31
C SER A 67 -6.00 0.80 22.76
N LEU A 68 -7.00 1.00 23.61
CA LEU A 68 -7.43 2.30 24.13
C LEU A 68 -8.26 2.11 25.40
N LYS A 69 -8.34 3.14 26.23
CA LYS A 69 -9.18 3.19 27.44
C LYS A 69 -10.48 3.92 27.12
N ILE A 70 -11.61 3.24 27.32
CA ILE A 70 -12.96 3.76 27.07
C ILE A 70 -13.92 3.23 28.13
N THR A 71 -15.06 3.89 28.30
CA THR A 71 -16.23 3.37 29.00
C THR A 71 -16.99 2.45 28.05
N LEU A 72 -16.85 1.13 28.24
CA LEU A 72 -17.50 0.14 27.39
C LEU A 72 -18.91 -0.20 27.92
N ARG A 73 -19.91 -0.11 27.03
CA ARG A 73 -21.30 -0.55 27.23
C ARG A 73 -21.67 -1.55 26.13
N GLU A 74 -22.71 -2.35 26.34
CA GLU A 74 -23.14 -3.39 25.38
C GLU A 74 -23.46 -2.81 24.00
N ASP A 75 -24.09 -1.63 23.95
CA ASP A 75 -24.48 -0.94 22.72
C ASP A 75 -23.36 -0.11 22.07
N THR A 76 -22.15 -0.09 22.64
CA THR A 76 -21.07 0.81 22.20
C THR A 76 -20.66 0.56 20.75
N VAL A 77 -20.54 -0.72 20.34
CA VAL A 77 -20.17 -1.09 18.96
C VAL A 77 -21.27 -0.68 17.97
N ALA A 78 -22.54 -0.84 18.34
CA ALA A 78 -23.67 -0.46 17.50
C ALA A 78 -23.74 1.07 17.34
N LYS A 79 -23.64 1.81 18.45
CA LYS A 79 -23.61 3.28 18.44
C LYS A 79 -22.43 3.84 17.63
N LEU A 80 -21.24 3.26 17.79
CA LEU A 80 -20.07 3.67 16.99
C LEU A 80 -20.30 3.43 15.50
N ASN A 81 -20.76 2.25 15.11
CA ASN A 81 -21.00 1.97 13.69
C ASN A 81 -22.16 2.78 13.09
N ALA A 82 -23.13 3.22 13.89
CA ALA A 82 -24.19 4.14 13.46
C ALA A 82 -23.68 5.57 13.27
N ALA A 83 -22.69 6.00 14.08
CA ALA A 83 -22.09 7.33 14.01
C ALA A 83 -20.92 7.43 13.02
N LEU A 84 -20.26 6.30 12.71
CA LEU A 84 -19.12 6.22 11.79
C LEU A 84 -19.58 6.18 10.33
N PRO A 85 -18.80 6.79 9.43
CA PRO A 85 -19.10 6.74 7.99
C PRO A 85 -18.94 5.29 7.46
N PRO A 86 -19.58 4.94 6.32
CA PRO A 86 -19.61 3.56 5.83
C PRO A 86 -18.23 2.92 5.59
N GLU A 87 -17.23 3.76 5.32
CA GLU A 87 -15.86 3.43 5.06
C GLU A 87 -15.09 3.01 6.32
N ILE A 88 -15.63 3.16 7.53
CA ILE A 88 -14.99 2.78 8.79
C ILE A 88 -15.91 1.88 9.59
N ARG A 89 -15.41 0.73 10.05
CA ARG A 89 -16.20 -0.29 10.74
C ARG A 89 -15.48 -0.80 11.98
N VAL A 90 -16.18 -0.77 13.11
CA VAL A 90 -15.76 -1.44 14.34
C VAL A 90 -16.34 -2.85 14.33
N TRP A 91 -15.48 -3.85 14.20
CA TRP A 91 -15.86 -5.26 14.17
C TRP A 91 -16.25 -5.78 15.54
N GLY A 92 -15.56 -5.30 16.58
CA GLY A 92 -15.80 -5.69 17.96
C GLY A 92 -14.85 -5.01 18.93
N ILE A 93 -15.22 -5.04 20.21
CA ILE A 93 -14.40 -4.53 21.31
C ILE A 93 -14.34 -5.60 22.39
N GLN A 94 -13.12 -5.96 22.78
CA GLN A 94 -12.86 -6.92 23.84
C GLN A 94 -12.12 -6.21 24.99
N PRO A 95 -12.56 -6.37 26.25
CA PRO A 95 -11.80 -5.97 27.42
C PRO A 95 -10.47 -6.71 27.50
N VAL A 96 -9.40 -6.00 27.84
CA VAL A 96 -8.05 -6.53 27.95
C VAL A 96 -7.42 -6.06 29.26
N ASN A 97 -6.30 -6.68 29.63
CA ASN A 97 -5.55 -6.23 30.79
C ASN A 97 -5.04 -4.78 30.61
N LYS A 98 -4.88 -4.05 31.72
CA LYS A 98 -4.48 -2.62 31.71
C LYS A 98 -3.11 -2.36 31.07
N LYS A 99 -2.24 -3.38 30.98
CA LYS A 99 -0.88 -3.28 30.41
C LYS A 99 -0.83 -3.64 28.92
N PHE A 100 -1.94 -4.08 28.33
CA PHE A 100 -1.99 -4.48 26.94
C PHE A 100 -1.73 -3.28 26.03
N ASN A 101 -0.85 -3.47 25.06
CA ASN A 101 -0.56 -2.48 24.04
C ASN A 101 -0.54 -3.19 22.69
N ALA A 102 -1.47 -2.80 21.81
CA ALA A 102 -1.67 -3.47 20.52
C ALA A 102 -0.43 -3.43 19.62
N ARG A 103 0.46 -2.42 19.79
CA ARG A 103 1.68 -2.31 18.98
C ARG A 103 2.78 -3.26 19.44
N SER A 104 3.06 -3.31 20.74
CA SER A 104 4.14 -4.13 21.28
C SER A 104 3.76 -5.60 21.40
N ALA A 105 2.47 -5.92 21.53
CA ALA A 105 1.99 -7.31 21.55
C ALA A 105 1.86 -7.93 20.13
N CYS A 106 1.99 -7.13 19.07
CA CYS A 106 1.82 -7.58 17.69
C CYS A 106 3.11 -8.22 17.15
N ASP A 107 3.03 -9.52 16.84
CA ASP A 107 4.17 -10.34 16.41
C ASP A 107 4.54 -10.09 14.95
N SER A 108 3.55 -9.93 14.09
CA SER A 108 3.72 -9.74 12.64
C SER A 108 2.48 -9.15 11.99
N ARG A 109 2.58 -8.75 10.72
CA ARG A 109 1.46 -8.18 9.97
C ARG A 109 1.39 -8.78 8.58
N TRP A 110 0.16 -9.03 8.13
CA TRP A 110 -0.15 -9.32 6.74
C TRP A 110 -0.61 -8.05 6.03
N TYR A 111 -0.02 -7.77 4.87
CA TYR A 111 -0.46 -6.74 3.95
C TYR A 111 -0.83 -7.38 2.61
N GLN A 112 -1.79 -6.78 1.93
CA GLN A 112 -2.07 -7.03 0.52
C GLN A 112 -1.73 -5.77 -0.26
N TYR A 113 -1.22 -5.95 -1.47
CA TYR A 113 -1.04 -4.88 -2.43
C TYR A 113 -1.75 -5.27 -3.73
N LEU A 114 -2.81 -4.54 -4.08
CA LEU A 114 -3.48 -4.66 -5.37
C LEU A 114 -2.81 -3.73 -6.39
N ILE A 115 -2.34 -4.30 -7.50
CA ILE A 115 -1.80 -3.55 -8.65
C ILE A 115 -2.51 -3.98 -9.94
N PRO A 116 -2.75 -3.05 -10.89
CA PRO A 116 -3.17 -3.42 -12.23
C PRO A 116 -2.07 -4.18 -12.98
N GLU A 117 -2.44 -5.14 -13.82
CA GLU A 117 -1.51 -5.95 -14.63
C GLU A 117 -0.65 -5.10 -15.57
N PHE A 118 -1.21 -4.02 -16.13
CA PHE A 118 -0.50 -3.12 -17.04
C PHE A 118 0.72 -2.46 -16.40
N ILE A 119 0.84 -2.43 -15.07
CA ILE A 119 2.02 -1.89 -14.38
C ILE A 119 3.30 -2.65 -14.76
N LEU A 120 3.19 -3.87 -15.27
CA LEU A 120 4.31 -4.71 -15.71
C LEU A 120 4.63 -4.56 -17.22
N ILE A 121 3.95 -3.65 -17.94
CA ILE A 121 4.31 -3.31 -19.32
C ILE A 121 5.77 -2.85 -19.38
N GLY A 122 6.51 -3.29 -20.40
CA GLY A 122 7.91 -2.89 -20.58
C GLY A 122 8.05 -1.39 -20.84
N PRO A 123 9.25 -0.80 -20.69
CA PRO A 123 9.46 0.62 -20.95
C PRO A 123 9.38 0.93 -22.46
N PRO A 124 8.84 2.10 -22.86
CA PRO A 124 8.87 2.52 -24.26
C PRO A 124 10.31 2.81 -24.71
N ARG A 125 10.66 2.49 -25.97
CA ARG A 125 12.00 2.73 -26.55
C ARG A 125 12.54 4.14 -26.35
N SER A 126 11.67 5.16 -26.39
CA SER A 126 12.05 6.57 -26.23
C SER A 126 12.38 6.98 -24.79
N SER A 127 12.00 6.16 -23.81
CA SER A 127 12.05 6.48 -22.38
C SER A 127 13.47 6.44 -21.80
N LEU A 128 13.68 7.17 -20.70
CA LEU A 128 14.96 7.13 -19.97
C LEU A 128 15.16 5.77 -19.31
N LEU A 129 14.08 5.16 -18.82
CA LEU A 129 14.13 3.82 -18.24
C LEU A 129 14.62 2.76 -19.24
N HIS A 130 14.18 2.82 -20.49
CA HIS A 130 14.66 1.92 -21.54
C HIS A 130 16.16 2.12 -21.81
N ARG A 131 16.64 3.36 -21.86
CA ARG A 131 18.08 3.65 -22.04
C ARG A 131 18.92 3.11 -20.88
N ASN A 132 18.39 3.18 -19.65
CA ASN A 132 19.08 2.74 -18.44
C ASN A 132 19.31 1.23 -18.37
N VAL A 133 18.48 0.43 -19.03
CA VAL A 133 18.59 -1.03 -19.02
C VAL A 133 19.42 -1.55 -20.20
N GLY A 134 19.83 -0.65 -21.11
CA GLY A 134 20.65 -0.97 -22.28
C GLY A 134 19.95 -1.90 -23.28
N GLY A 135 20.75 -2.68 -24.03
CA GLY A 135 20.26 -3.70 -24.98
C GLY A 135 19.79 -5.01 -24.34
N CYS A 136 19.66 -5.06 -23.00
CA CYS A 136 19.27 -6.27 -22.27
C CYS A 136 17.77 -6.58 -22.36
N TYR A 137 16.96 -5.58 -22.70
CA TYR A 137 15.51 -5.72 -22.85
C TYR A 137 15.17 -6.39 -24.19
N ARG A 138 14.41 -7.49 -24.14
CA ARG A 138 13.90 -8.19 -25.34
C ARG A 138 12.46 -7.78 -25.62
N GLU A 139 12.04 -7.88 -26.86
CA GLU A 139 10.64 -7.57 -27.21
C GLU A 139 9.67 -8.56 -26.56
N ASP A 140 8.59 -8.03 -25.99
CA ASP A 140 7.58 -8.77 -25.21
C ASP A 140 6.14 -8.32 -25.55
N GLY A 141 5.95 -7.72 -26.73
CA GLY A 141 4.69 -7.11 -27.17
C GLY A 141 4.39 -5.72 -26.59
N SER A 142 5.16 -5.25 -25.59
CA SER A 142 4.91 -3.92 -25.00
C SER A 142 5.10 -2.76 -25.98
N GLN A 143 5.98 -2.92 -26.99
CA GLN A 143 6.27 -1.83 -27.93
C GLN A 143 5.08 -1.54 -28.84
N GLU A 144 4.32 -2.54 -29.28
CA GLU A 144 3.11 -2.33 -30.09
C GLU A 144 2.07 -1.47 -29.35
N VAL A 145 1.91 -1.71 -28.05
CA VAL A 145 1.03 -0.90 -27.17
C VAL A 145 1.56 0.53 -27.05
N TRP A 146 2.88 0.72 -26.93
CA TRP A 146 3.48 2.05 -26.89
C TRP A 146 3.41 2.79 -28.21
N ASP A 147 3.61 2.11 -29.34
CA ASP A 147 3.53 2.70 -30.67
C ASP A 147 2.10 3.17 -30.95
N THR A 148 1.10 2.36 -30.59
CA THR A 148 -0.34 2.74 -30.62
C THR A 148 -0.60 3.99 -29.78
N PHE A 149 -0.11 4.00 -28.53
CA PHE A 149 -0.27 5.16 -27.66
C PHE A 149 0.41 6.41 -28.25
N LEU A 150 1.62 6.28 -28.78
CA LEU A 150 2.37 7.40 -29.36
C LEU A 150 1.69 7.97 -30.60
N GLU A 151 1.13 7.12 -31.46
CA GLU A 151 0.34 7.57 -32.62
C GLU A 151 -0.90 8.36 -32.18
N GLN A 152 -1.66 7.83 -31.22
CA GLN A 152 -2.82 8.53 -30.65
C GLN A 152 -2.43 9.86 -30.00
N THR A 153 -1.28 9.92 -29.30
CA THR A 153 -0.82 11.18 -28.70
C THR A 153 -0.46 12.23 -29.73
N ARG A 154 0.13 11.85 -30.88
CA ARG A 154 0.44 12.78 -31.98
C ARG A 154 -0.82 13.31 -32.67
N GLY A 155 -1.88 12.51 -32.72
CA GLY A 155 -3.18 12.94 -33.25
C GLY A 155 -3.99 13.82 -32.29
N ARG A 156 -3.76 13.71 -30.98
CA ARG A 156 -4.57 14.39 -29.95
C ARG A 156 -3.94 15.64 -29.36
N PHE A 157 -2.62 15.69 -29.23
CA PHE A 157 -1.91 16.79 -28.56
C PHE A 157 -1.00 17.54 -29.53
N SER A 158 -0.94 18.86 -29.38
CA SER A 158 0.01 19.71 -30.09
C SER A 158 1.46 19.44 -29.64
N GLY A 159 2.43 19.84 -30.46
CA GLY A 159 3.86 19.70 -30.12
C GLY A 159 4.22 20.42 -28.80
N ASP A 160 3.67 21.60 -28.58
CA ASP A 160 3.91 22.39 -27.36
C ASP A 160 3.31 21.73 -26.12
N GLU A 161 2.12 21.14 -26.22
CA GLU A 161 1.50 20.37 -25.14
C GLU A 161 2.34 19.13 -24.79
N LEU A 162 2.83 18.40 -25.79
CA LEU A 162 3.70 17.25 -25.58
C LEU A 162 5.02 17.65 -24.91
N CYS A 163 5.61 18.78 -25.31
CA CYS A 163 6.80 19.35 -24.66
C CYS A 163 6.52 19.66 -23.18
N ARG A 164 5.41 20.35 -22.87
CA ARG A 164 5.01 20.64 -21.48
C ARG A 164 4.75 19.37 -20.66
N LEU A 165 4.14 18.35 -21.27
CA LEU A 165 3.91 17.07 -20.62
C LEU A 165 5.22 16.34 -20.31
N GLN A 166 6.24 16.47 -21.16
CA GLN A 166 7.56 15.86 -21.00
C GLN A 166 8.50 16.66 -20.11
N ASP A 167 8.26 17.96 -19.94
CA ASP A 167 9.11 18.84 -19.15
C ASP A 167 9.21 18.39 -17.69
N THR A 168 10.44 18.15 -17.25
CA THR A 168 10.76 17.76 -15.88
C THR A 168 11.04 18.96 -14.96
N ALA A 169 11.31 20.14 -15.53
CA ALA A 169 11.52 21.39 -14.80
C ALA A 169 10.19 22.02 -14.39
N GLN A 170 9.23 22.12 -15.31
CA GLN A 170 7.88 22.61 -15.03
C GLN A 170 6.92 21.47 -14.69
N LYS A 171 7.07 20.90 -13.49
CA LYS A 171 6.21 19.78 -13.02
C LYS A 171 4.75 20.21 -12.92
N LEU A 172 3.97 19.89 -13.95
CA LEU A 172 2.51 19.97 -13.92
C LEU A 172 1.99 19.09 -12.78
N SER A 173 0.96 19.59 -12.07
CA SER A 173 0.27 18.81 -11.04
C SER A 173 -0.34 17.55 -11.66
N GLU A 174 -0.47 16.49 -10.87
CA GLU A 174 -1.25 15.32 -11.30
C GLU A 174 -2.69 15.71 -11.64
N SER A 175 -3.24 16.73 -10.97
CA SER A 175 -4.58 17.27 -11.22
C SER A 175 -4.69 18.24 -12.40
N ASP A 176 -3.61 18.50 -13.13
CA ASP A 176 -3.63 19.40 -14.29
C ASP A 176 -4.50 18.77 -15.41
N PRO A 177 -5.42 19.52 -16.05
CA PRO A 177 -6.30 18.99 -17.09
C PRO A 177 -5.56 18.34 -18.26
N LEU A 178 -4.42 18.90 -18.70
CA LEU A 178 -3.62 18.34 -19.78
C LEU A 178 -2.99 17.02 -19.36
N VAL A 179 -2.56 16.93 -18.09
CA VAL A 179 -2.03 15.69 -17.52
C VAL A 179 -3.13 14.63 -17.39
N GLN A 180 -4.31 15.00 -16.90
CA GLN A 180 -5.44 14.08 -16.78
C GLN A 180 -5.87 13.55 -18.15
N ASP A 181 -5.90 14.40 -19.19
CA ASP A 181 -6.26 13.95 -20.53
C ASP A 181 -5.22 12.98 -21.14
N TYR A 182 -3.93 13.30 -20.98
CA TYR A 182 -2.85 12.43 -21.43
C TYR A 182 -2.85 11.08 -20.71
N VAL A 183 -3.05 11.09 -19.38
CA VAL A 183 -3.07 9.86 -18.58
C VAL A 183 -4.36 9.07 -18.81
N GLY A 184 -5.49 9.73 -19.10
CA GLY A 184 -6.72 9.06 -19.53
C GLY A 184 -6.55 8.32 -20.86
N LEU A 185 -5.89 8.96 -21.85
CA LEU A 185 -5.52 8.29 -23.10
C LEU A 185 -4.60 7.09 -22.86
N LEU A 186 -3.60 7.24 -21.98
CA LEU A 186 -2.70 6.16 -21.58
C LEU A 186 -3.46 5.01 -20.93
N SER A 187 -4.36 5.30 -19.99
CA SER A 187 -5.20 4.32 -19.31
C SER A 187 -6.06 3.55 -20.31
N GLY A 188 -6.66 4.25 -21.29
CA GLY A 188 -7.41 3.63 -22.37
C GLY A 188 -6.56 2.66 -23.20
N THR A 189 -5.34 3.06 -23.56
CA THR A 189 -4.42 2.19 -24.34
C THR A 189 -3.95 0.98 -23.53
N LEU A 190 -3.58 1.20 -22.26
CA LEU A 190 -3.10 0.14 -21.36
C LEU A 190 -4.22 -0.83 -20.94
N SER A 191 -5.50 -0.46 -21.06
CA SER A 191 -6.61 -1.37 -20.76
C SER A 191 -6.63 -2.61 -21.65
N GLY A 192 -6.05 -2.53 -22.87
CA GLY A 192 -5.91 -3.67 -23.78
C GLY A 192 -4.63 -4.50 -23.57
N TYR A 193 -3.77 -4.13 -22.63
CA TYR A 193 -2.53 -4.87 -22.38
C TYR A 193 -2.82 -6.20 -21.67
N CYS A 194 -2.48 -7.30 -22.34
CA CYS A 194 -2.49 -8.63 -21.74
C CYS A 194 -1.11 -8.95 -21.16
N LEU A 195 -1.05 -9.26 -19.86
CA LEU A 195 0.19 -9.61 -19.19
C LEU A 195 0.70 -11.00 -19.65
N PRO A 196 1.91 -11.10 -20.21
CA PRO A 196 2.53 -12.40 -20.47
C PRO A 196 2.80 -13.16 -19.16
N PRO A 197 2.51 -14.48 -19.08
CA PRO A 197 2.78 -15.28 -17.87
C PRO A 197 4.22 -15.19 -17.39
N SER A 198 5.19 -15.17 -18.32
CA SER A 198 6.62 -15.05 -17.99
C SER A 198 6.99 -13.77 -17.24
N LYS A 199 6.26 -12.66 -17.45
CA LYS A 199 6.46 -11.43 -16.68
C LYS A 199 5.87 -11.52 -15.29
N LEU A 200 4.73 -12.20 -15.14
CA LEU A 200 4.17 -12.47 -13.82
C LEU A 200 5.13 -13.36 -13.01
N ASP A 201 5.69 -14.40 -13.63
CA ASP A 201 6.69 -15.27 -13.02
C ASP A 201 7.96 -14.50 -12.63
N ALA A 202 8.45 -13.61 -13.49
CA ALA A 202 9.60 -12.76 -13.19
C ALA A 202 9.32 -11.79 -12.04
N PHE A 203 8.12 -11.20 -12.00
CA PHE A 203 7.68 -10.33 -10.91
C PHE A 203 7.56 -11.11 -9.59
N GLU A 204 6.96 -12.30 -9.61
CA GLU A 204 6.89 -13.17 -8.45
C GLU A 204 8.27 -13.57 -7.96
N ALA A 205 9.17 -14.00 -8.85
CA ALA A 205 10.55 -14.33 -8.51
C ALA A 205 11.27 -13.16 -7.84
N ALA A 206 11.12 -11.93 -8.36
CA ALA A 206 11.70 -10.74 -7.75
C ALA A 206 11.09 -10.43 -6.36
N MET A 207 9.79 -10.69 -6.18
CA MET A 207 9.14 -10.57 -4.89
C MET A 207 9.59 -11.62 -3.87
N GLN A 208 9.93 -12.84 -4.31
CA GLN A 208 10.45 -13.90 -3.44
C GLN A 208 11.85 -13.59 -2.88
N GLU A 209 12.65 -12.77 -3.58
CA GLU A 209 13.97 -12.33 -3.09
C GLU A 209 13.91 -11.53 -1.79
N TYR A 210 12.75 -11.04 -1.39
CA TYR A 210 12.56 -10.35 -0.11
C TYR A 210 12.41 -11.28 1.09
N VAL A 211 12.08 -12.56 0.89
CA VAL A 211 11.85 -13.53 1.97
C VAL A 211 13.14 -13.74 2.76
N GLY A 212 13.03 -13.80 4.09
CA GLY A 212 14.16 -13.88 5.01
C GLY A 212 14.49 -12.56 5.69
N THR A 213 15.68 -12.50 6.29
CA THR A 213 16.17 -11.33 7.02
C THR A 213 17.17 -10.57 6.18
N HIS A 214 16.86 -9.31 5.89
CA HIS A 214 17.71 -8.45 5.06
C HIS A 214 17.83 -7.04 5.64
N ASN A 215 18.82 -6.29 5.15
CA ASN A 215 19.00 -4.89 5.46
C ASN A 215 18.17 -4.00 4.52
N PHE A 216 17.03 -3.51 4.99
CA PHE A 216 16.09 -2.72 4.18
C PHE A 216 16.38 -1.20 4.19
N HIS A 217 17.60 -0.75 4.46
CA HIS A 217 17.94 0.68 4.53
C HIS A 217 17.51 1.46 3.28
N ASN A 218 17.73 0.91 2.06
CA ASN A 218 17.31 1.52 0.79
C ASN A 218 15.77 1.58 0.60
N PHE A 219 15.03 0.77 1.36
CA PHE A 219 13.58 0.64 1.28
C PHE A 219 12.84 1.55 2.27
N THR A 220 13.50 2.53 2.88
CA THR A 220 12.84 3.53 3.75
C THR A 220 13.57 4.85 3.70
N THR A 221 12.94 5.94 4.12
CA THR A 221 13.63 7.23 4.28
C THR A 221 14.39 7.28 5.61
N GLY A 222 15.54 7.96 5.66
CA GLY A 222 16.23 8.32 6.90
C GLY A 222 16.98 7.19 7.61
N LYS A 223 17.24 6.05 6.93
CA LYS A 223 18.03 4.95 7.47
C LYS A 223 19.35 4.78 6.73
N LEU A 224 20.43 4.74 7.50
CA LEU A 224 21.76 4.38 7.04
C LEU A 224 21.89 2.86 6.98
N TRP A 225 22.82 2.36 6.17
CA TRP A 225 23.08 0.92 6.08
C TRP A 225 23.46 0.31 7.44
N GLY A 226 24.28 1.00 8.24
CA GLY A 226 24.72 0.51 9.55
C GLY A 226 23.67 0.58 10.66
N ASP A 227 22.48 1.14 10.43
CA ASP A 227 21.43 1.22 11.45
C ASP A 227 20.82 -0.19 11.69
N PRO A 228 20.97 -0.79 12.89
CA PRO A 228 20.42 -2.12 13.16
C PRO A 228 18.91 -2.17 13.00
N SER A 229 18.22 -1.05 13.20
CA SER A 229 16.78 -0.94 12.99
C SER A 229 16.40 -0.88 11.50
N ALA A 230 17.33 -1.02 10.55
CA ALA A 230 17.03 -1.28 9.15
C ALA A 230 16.86 -2.78 8.83
N GLN A 231 17.31 -3.67 9.73
CA GLN A 231 17.13 -5.12 9.58
C GLN A 231 15.67 -5.50 9.74
N ARG A 232 15.10 -6.16 8.74
CA ARG A 232 13.70 -6.62 8.77
C ARG A 232 13.60 -8.05 8.28
N HIS A 233 12.59 -8.74 8.78
CA HIS A 233 12.32 -10.13 8.45
C HIS A 233 10.96 -10.24 7.73
N ILE A 234 11.01 -10.69 6.48
CA ILE A 234 9.84 -11.05 5.68
C ILE A 234 9.65 -12.55 5.80
N LYS A 235 8.49 -12.96 6.32
CA LYS A 235 8.16 -14.36 6.59
C LYS A 235 7.69 -15.08 5.34
N LYS A 236 6.84 -14.43 4.55
CA LYS A 236 6.21 -15.04 3.37
C LYS A 236 5.77 -13.97 2.38
N VAL A 237 5.88 -14.28 1.10
CA VAL A 237 5.28 -13.50 0.01
C VAL A 237 4.49 -14.45 -0.90
N VAL A 238 3.30 -14.03 -1.32
CA VAL A 238 2.45 -14.76 -2.27
C VAL A 238 1.99 -13.77 -3.33
N VAL A 239 2.22 -14.10 -4.60
CA VAL A 239 1.69 -13.35 -5.75
C VAL A 239 0.58 -14.18 -6.37
N SER A 240 -0.52 -13.54 -6.72
CA SER A 240 -1.69 -14.23 -7.31
C SER A 240 -2.50 -13.26 -8.15
N GLN A 241 -3.24 -13.77 -9.13
CA GLN A 241 -4.23 -12.98 -9.85
C GLN A 241 -5.45 -12.77 -8.94
N ALA A 242 -5.84 -11.52 -8.72
CA ALA A 242 -6.95 -11.15 -7.84
C ALA A 242 -8.30 -11.17 -8.57
N SER A 243 -8.30 -10.61 -9.77
CA SER A 243 -9.39 -10.54 -10.73
C SER A 243 -8.79 -10.24 -12.11
N PRO A 244 -9.56 -10.33 -13.22
CA PRO A 244 -9.05 -9.96 -14.54
C PRO A 244 -8.45 -8.54 -14.53
N GLY A 245 -7.18 -8.41 -14.94
CA GLY A 245 -6.46 -7.14 -14.98
C GLY A 245 -5.84 -6.70 -13.65
N TRP A 246 -5.93 -7.49 -12.57
CA TRP A 246 -5.42 -7.15 -11.25
C TRP A 246 -4.60 -8.28 -10.61
N ILE A 247 -3.44 -7.91 -10.06
CA ILE A 247 -2.54 -8.79 -9.31
C ILE A 247 -2.64 -8.42 -7.82
N CYS A 248 -2.73 -9.42 -6.95
CA CYS A 248 -2.62 -9.28 -5.51
C CYS A 248 -1.28 -9.83 -5.01
N VAL A 249 -0.53 -8.99 -4.32
CA VAL A 249 0.71 -9.34 -3.62
C VAL A 249 0.44 -9.38 -2.12
N ARG A 250 0.45 -10.57 -1.52
CA ARG A 250 0.30 -10.75 -0.07
C ARG A 250 1.66 -10.90 0.59
N ILE A 251 1.95 -10.07 1.58
CA ILE A 251 3.25 -10.01 2.27
C ILE A 251 3.04 -10.18 3.76
N HIS A 252 3.67 -11.20 4.34
CA HIS A 252 3.77 -11.42 5.77
C HIS A 252 5.14 -11.00 6.26
N GLY A 253 5.20 -10.04 7.17
CA GLY A 253 6.46 -9.59 7.76
C GLY A 253 6.32 -9.38 9.26
N GLN A 254 7.44 -9.52 9.98
CA GLN A 254 7.48 -9.28 11.42
C GLN A 254 7.20 -7.81 11.74
N SER A 255 7.85 -6.90 11.02
CA SER A 255 7.61 -5.47 11.09
C SER A 255 8.00 -4.80 9.78
N PHE A 256 7.51 -3.59 9.56
CA PHE A 256 7.78 -2.81 8.34
C PHE A 256 8.17 -1.38 8.72
N MET A 257 9.10 -0.81 7.95
CA MET A 257 9.48 0.60 8.00
C MET A 257 8.56 1.45 7.12
N LEU A 258 8.65 2.77 7.30
CA LEU A 258 7.94 3.76 6.48
C LEU A 258 8.23 3.52 5.00
N HIS A 259 7.17 3.41 4.19
CA HIS A 259 7.22 3.14 2.75
C HIS A 259 7.86 1.80 2.31
N GLN A 260 8.24 0.89 3.22
CA GLN A 260 9.00 -0.31 2.88
C GLN A 260 8.31 -1.18 1.83
N ILE A 261 7.06 -1.56 2.07
CA ILE A 261 6.29 -2.40 1.15
C ILE A 261 6.15 -1.73 -0.22
N ARG A 262 5.85 -0.43 -0.25
CA ARG A 262 5.68 0.32 -1.50
C ARG A 262 6.97 0.41 -2.32
N ARG A 263 8.14 0.43 -1.66
CA ARG A 263 9.46 0.38 -2.33
C ARG A 263 9.82 -1.04 -2.77
N MET A 264 9.46 -2.06 -1.98
CA MET A 264 9.63 -3.47 -2.38
C MET A 264 8.86 -3.76 -3.67
N VAL A 265 7.57 -3.43 -3.69
CA VAL A 265 6.70 -3.62 -4.88
C VAL A 265 7.24 -2.81 -6.06
N ALA A 266 7.64 -1.55 -5.87
CA ALA A 266 8.17 -0.74 -6.97
C ALA A 266 9.45 -1.31 -7.58
N LEU A 267 10.38 -1.83 -6.77
CA LEU A 267 11.61 -2.42 -7.29
C LEU A 267 11.35 -3.75 -8.02
N ALA A 268 10.47 -4.60 -7.49
CA ALA A 268 10.07 -5.84 -8.18
C ALA A 268 9.35 -5.54 -9.50
N VAL A 269 8.47 -4.54 -9.52
CA VAL A 269 7.83 -4.04 -10.75
C VAL A 269 8.90 -3.58 -11.75
N LEU A 270 9.88 -2.79 -11.31
CA LEU A 270 10.96 -2.34 -12.20
C LEU A 270 11.79 -3.50 -12.75
N ALA A 271 12.13 -4.49 -11.92
CA ALA A 271 12.86 -5.69 -12.35
C ALA A 271 12.08 -6.44 -13.44
N ALA A 272 10.79 -6.69 -13.23
CA ALA A 272 9.94 -7.37 -14.21
C ALA A 272 9.70 -6.55 -15.49
N ARG A 273 9.38 -5.26 -15.37
CA ARG A 273 9.19 -4.34 -16.51
C ARG A 273 10.43 -4.30 -17.41
N CYS A 274 11.60 -4.32 -16.78
CA CYS A 274 12.88 -4.18 -17.47
C CYS A 274 13.51 -5.53 -17.84
N GLN A 275 12.84 -6.64 -17.55
CA GLN A 275 13.35 -8.01 -17.76
C GLN A 275 14.73 -8.24 -17.10
N LEU A 276 14.95 -7.61 -15.94
CA LEU A 276 16.18 -7.79 -15.17
C LEU A 276 16.12 -9.12 -14.41
N PRO A 277 17.27 -9.75 -14.15
CA PRO A 277 17.34 -10.92 -13.28
C PRO A 277 16.69 -10.63 -11.92
N PRO A 278 15.81 -11.50 -11.40
CA PRO A 278 15.14 -11.29 -10.12
C PRO A 278 16.09 -10.98 -8.95
N ASN A 279 17.26 -11.61 -8.94
CA ASN A 279 18.28 -11.45 -7.91
C ASN A 279 18.90 -10.03 -7.86
N ILE A 280 18.61 -9.14 -8.81
CA ILE A 280 18.99 -7.71 -8.75
C ILE A 280 18.50 -7.06 -7.45
N VAL A 281 17.39 -7.55 -6.89
CA VAL A 281 16.84 -7.12 -5.59
C VAL A 281 17.89 -7.24 -4.47
N ARG A 282 18.71 -8.30 -4.47
CA ARG A 282 19.75 -8.53 -3.45
C ARG A 282 20.78 -7.40 -3.40
N ASN A 283 21.06 -6.76 -4.54
CA ASN A 283 22.01 -5.66 -4.64
C ASN A 283 21.54 -4.41 -3.88
N TYR A 284 20.26 -4.33 -3.48
CA TYR A 284 19.71 -3.22 -2.71
C TYR A 284 19.80 -3.43 -1.19
N PHE A 285 20.20 -4.61 -0.72
CA PHE A 285 20.48 -4.89 0.69
C PHE A 285 21.95 -4.62 1.07
N ASN A 286 22.84 -4.69 0.08
CA ASN A 286 24.28 -4.56 0.27
C ASN A 286 24.69 -3.18 0.78
N ALA A 287 25.85 -3.12 1.44
CA ALA A 287 26.51 -1.86 1.77
C ALA A 287 26.86 -1.12 0.49
N GLY A 288 26.78 0.22 0.52
CA GLY A 288 27.14 1.03 -0.62
C GLY A 288 26.46 2.39 -0.63
N PRO A 289 26.61 3.15 -1.73
CA PRO A 289 25.92 4.41 -1.91
C PRO A 289 24.40 4.19 -1.90
N ARG A 290 23.69 5.22 -1.44
CA ARG A 290 22.23 5.20 -1.34
C ARG A 290 21.61 4.92 -2.70
N LYS A 291 20.88 3.82 -2.83
CA LYS A 291 20.14 3.50 -4.06
C LYS A 291 18.73 4.07 -3.98
N TYR A 292 18.36 4.83 -5.00
CA TYR A 292 16.99 5.34 -5.11
C TYR A 292 16.05 4.22 -5.55
N ILE A 293 14.92 4.12 -4.86
CA ILE A 293 13.79 3.26 -5.25
C ILE A 293 12.56 4.16 -5.30
N PRO A 294 11.78 4.16 -6.40
CA PRO A 294 10.49 4.83 -6.44
C PRO A 294 9.54 4.29 -5.35
N ARG A 295 8.48 5.03 -5.07
CA ARG A 295 7.42 4.55 -4.18
C ARG A 295 6.22 4.20 -5.05
N ALA A 296 5.80 2.94 -5.05
CA ALA A 296 4.52 2.56 -5.63
C ALA A 296 3.38 3.36 -4.95
N PRO A 297 2.22 3.55 -5.59
CA PRO A 297 1.08 4.24 -5.00
C PRO A 297 0.69 3.76 -3.58
N ALA A 298 0.03 4.59 -2.79
CA ALA A 298 -0.47 4.15 -1.47
C ALA A 298 -1.79 3.40 -1.58
N GLN A 299 -2.60 3.77 -2.58
CA GLN A 299 -3.96 3.29 -2.84
C GLN A 299 -4.03 1.76 -2.99
N GLY A 300 -3.07 1.12 -3.65
CA GLY A 300 -3.06 -0.34 -3.75
C GLY A 300 -2.81 -1.08 -2.43
N LEU A 301 -2.31 -0.39 -1.39
CA LEU A 301 -1.85 -1.03 -0.16
C LEU A 301 -2.97 -1.15 0.88
N LEU A 302 -3.13 -2.36 1.40
CA LEU A 302 -4.12 -2.76 2.39
C LEU A 302 -3.44 -3.53 3.52
N LEU A 303 -3.68 -3.16 4.78
CA LEU A 303 -3.41 -4.02 5.92
C LEU A 303 -4.47 -5.12 6.00
N GLU A 304 -4.08 -6.37 5.75
CA GLU A 304 -4.98 -7.51 5.91
C GLU A 304 -5.26 -7.75 7.40
N GLY A 305 -4.20 -7.80 8.21
CA GLY A 305 -4.35 -7.92 9.65
C GLY A 305 -3.04 -8.05 10.42
N PRO A 306 -2.98 -7.54 11.66
CA PRO A 306 -1.94 -7.88 12.61
C PRO A 306 -2.12 -9.31 13.17
N VAL A 307 -1.01 -9.97 13.47
CA VAL A 307 -0.95 -11.31 14.08
C VAL A 307 -0.51 -11.19 15.53
N PHE A 308 -1.21 -11.89 16.42
CA PHE A 308 -1.02 -11.87 17.87
C PHE A 308 -0.82 -13.28 18.46
N ASP A 309 -0.36 -14.25 17.68
CA ASP A 309 -0.22 -15.65 18.10
C ASP A 309 0.55 -15.81 19.42
N GLY A 310 1.63 -15.04 19.60
CA GLY A 310 2.43 -15.05 20.82
C GLY A 310 1.65 -14.53 22.04
N TYR A 311 0.81 -13.52 21.85
CA TYR A 311 -0.06 -13.01 22.91
C TYR A 311 -1.27 -13.92 23.15
N ASN A 312 -1.89 -14.45 22.09
CA ASN A 312 -3.02 -15.37 22.17
C ASN A 312 -2.65 -16.69 22.84
N THR A 313 -1.43 -17.19 22.63
CA THR A 313 -0.91 -18.34 23.37
C THR A 313 -0.86 -18.06 24.89
N LYS A 314 -0.41 -16.86 25.29
CA LYS A 314 -0.41 -16.45 26.71
C LYS A 314 -1.83 -16.36 27.27
N LEU A 315 -2.77 -15.79 26.51
CA LEU A 315 -4.17 -15.70 26.92
C LEU A 315 -4.80 -17.08 27.10
N ARG A 316 -4.59 -17.99 26.14
CA ARG A 316 -5.07 -19.37 26.19
C ARG A 316 -4.56 -20.11 27.43
N ASN A 317 -3.27 -19.99 27.73
CA ASN A 317 -2.67 -20.61 28.92
C ASN A 317 -3.23 -20.05 30.24
N LEU A 318 -3.76 -18.83 30.21
CA LEU A 318 -4.42 -18.17 31.34
C LEU A 318 -5.95 -18.31 31.29
N LEU A 319 -6.49 -19.12 30.37
CA LEU A 319 -7.93 -19.33 30.17
C LEU A 319 -8.71 -18.04 29.83
N TYR A 320 -8.03 -17.07 29.20
CA TYR A 320 -8.66 -15.86 28.67
C TYR A 320 -9.01 -16.02 27.18
N CYS A 321 -10.05 -15.31 26.74
CA CYS A 321 -10.43 -15.25 25.33
C CYS A 321 -9.32 -14.64 24.47
N GLU A 322 -8.93 -15.33 23.40
CA GLU A 322 -7.94 -14.86 22.44
C GLU A 322 -8.41 -13.58 21.71
N ILE A 323 -7.47 -12.73 21.31
CA ILE A 323 -7.77 -11.56 20.48
C ILE A 323 -7.71 -11.99 19.02
N ARG A 324 -8.87 -12.38 18.48
CA ARG A 324 -9.06 -12.70 17.06
C ARG A 324 -10.54 -12.51 16.67
N PRO A 325 -10.85 -12.17 15.42
CA PRO A 325 -12.23 -12.23 14.94
C PRO A 325 -12.73 -13.69 14.95
N ASP A 326 -14.01 -13.87 15.23
CA ASP A 326 -14.71 -15.12 14.94
C ASP A 326 -14.98 -15.27 13.43
N ASP A 327 -15.44 -16.45 13.01
CA ASP A 327 -15.65 -16.76 11.59
C ASP A 327 -16.69 -15.84 10.94
N ILE A 328 -17.77 -15.51 11.66
CA ILE A 328 -18.82 -14.60 11.19
C ILE A 328 -18.26 -13.19 10.97
N THR A 329 -17.44 -12.71 11.89
CA THR A 329 -16.75 -11.42 11.80
C THR A 329 -15.75 -11.42 10.66
N LEU A 330 -15.01 -12.52 10.47
CA LEU A 330 -14.08 -12.67 9.37
C LEU A 330 -14.78 -12.62 8.01
N GLU A 331 -15.93 -13.28 7.86
CA GLU A 331 -16.74 -13.17 6.63
C GLU A 331 -17.19 -11.73 6.36
N ARG A 332 -17.65 -11.01 7.40
CA ARG A 332 -18.02 -9.59 7.28
C ARG A 332 -16.84 -8.72 6.87
N MET A 333 -15.66 -8.99 7.42
CA MET A 333 -14.41 -8.32 7.07
C MET A 333 -14.02 -8.57 5.61
N CYS A 334 -14.13 -9.80 5.12
CA CYS A 334 -13.88 -10.14 3.71
C CYS A 334 -14.85 -9.42 2.77
N ARG A 335 -16.15 -9.39 3.10
CA ARG A 335 -17.15 -8.63 2.33
C ARG A 335 -16.86 -7.14 2.33
N PHE A 336 -16.38 -6.58 3.45
CA PHE A 336 -15.97 -5.18 3.54
C PHE A 336 -14.75 -4.90 2.67
N ARG A 337 -13.73 -5.76 2.71
CA ARG A 337 -12.56 -5.66 1.82
C ARG A 337 -13.00 -5.59 0.36
N GLU A 338 -13.87 -6.49 -0.08
CA GLU A 338 -14.31 -6.53 -1.48
C GLU A 338 -15.16 -5.31 -1.86
N ARG A 339 -16.19 -5.00 -1.08
CA ARG A 339 -17.20 -3.97 -1.42
C ARG A 339 -16.77 -2.54 -1.16
N GLN A 340 -15.89 -2.31 -0.18
CA GLN A 340 -15.48 -0.97 0.24
C GLN A 340 -14.05 -0.66 -0.17
N ILE A 341 -13.13 -1.60 0.00
CA ILE A 341 -11.70 -1.36 -0.26
C ILE A 341 -11.36 -1.62 -1.73
N CYS A 342 -11.58 -2.84 -2.22
CA CYS A 342 -11.22 -3.19 -3.61
C CYS A 342 -12.01 -2.35 -4.62
N THR A 343 -13.30 -2.10 -4.36
CA THR A 343 -14.11 -1.18 -5.18
C THR A 343 -13.55 0.24 -5.17
N ALA A 344 -13.13 0.78 -4.02
CA ALA A 344 -12.53 2.12 -3.95
C ALA A 344 -11.19 2.18 -4.71
N ILE A 345 -10.35 1.15 -4.58
CA ILE A 345 -9.07 1.07 -5.31
C ILE A 345 -9.31 1.10 -6.82
N ALA A 346 -10.26 0.29 -7.31
CA ALA A 346 -10.59 0.24 -8.74
C ALA A 346 -11.21 1.56 -9.22
N HIS A 347 -12.14 2.12 -8.44
CA HIS A 347 -12.81 3.38 -8.79
C HIS A 347 -11.84 4.55 -8.88
N GLU A 348 -10.95 4.68 -7.89
CA GLU A 348 -9.91 5.71 -7.89
C GLU A 348 -8.93 5.53 -9.05
N GLU A 349 -8.60 4.29 -9.46
CA GLU A 349 -7.78 4.09 -10.66
C GLU A 349 -8.51 4.54 -11.93
N THR A 350 -9.80 4.24 -12.07
CA THR A 350 -10.60 4.70 -13.23
C THR A 350 -10.71 6.22 -13.28
N GLN A 351 -10.81 6.90 -12.13
CA GLN A 351 -11.03 8.36 -12.08
C GLN A 351 -9.75 9.18 -12.09
N ARG A 352 -8.69 8.67 -11.45
CA ARG A 352 -7.46 9.44 -11.17
C ARG A 352 -6.22 8.82 -11.80
N HIS A 353 -6.34 7.63 -12.37
CA HIS A 353 -5.29 6.94 -13.11
C HIS A 353 -3.96 6.85 -12.35
N VAL A 354 -4.04 6.57 -11.05
CA VAL A 354 -2.91 6.66 -10.11
C VAL A 354 -1.77 5.72 -10.48
N PHE A 355 -2.06 4.52 -10.95
CA PHE A 355 -1.05 3.58 -11.44
C PHE A 355 -0.53 3.98 -12.83
N CYS A 356 -1.35 4.58 -13.69
CA CYS A 356 -0.87 5.15 -14.96
C CYS A 356 0.11 6.31 -14.74
N HIS A 357 -0.16 7.19 -13.76
CA HIS A 357 0.78 8.21 -13.30
C HIS A 357 2.10 7.58 -12.83
N PHE A 358 2.01 6.50 -12.05
CA PHE A 358 3.19 5.76 -11.60
C PHE A 358 4.00 5.16 -12.77
N VAL A 359 3.34 4.55 -13.76
CA VAL A 359 3.98 4.03 -14.99
C VAL A 359 4.68 5.15 -15.76
N ARG A 360 3.99 6.28 -15.97
CA ARG A 360 4.57 7.47 -16.61
C ARG A 360 5.81 7.98 -15.86
N GLN A 361 5.75 8.00 -14.53
CA GLN A 361 6.88 8.42 -13.70
C GLN A 361 8.06 7.44 -13.81
N MET A 362 7.79 6.12 -13.78
CA MET A 362 8.83 5.10 -13.95
C MET A 362 9.55 5.21 -15.28
N ASN A 363 8.85 5.49 -16.37
CA ASN A 363 9.46 5.66 -17.70
C ASN A 363 10.49 6.82 -17.74
N ARG A 364 10.41 7.78 -16.81
CA ARG A 364 11.33 8.92 -16.68
C ARG A 364 12.49 8.65 -15.72
N LEU A 365 12.58 7.45 -15.15
CA LEU A 365 13.63 7.13 -14.20
C LEU A 365 14.99 7.12 -14.91
N ALA A 366 15.82 8.12 -14.62
CA ALA A 366 17.19 8.23 -15.11
C ALA A 366 18.21 7.53 -14.20
N THR A 367 17.82 7.13 -12.98
CA THR A 367 18.71 6.39 -12.08
C THR A 367 18.98 4.97 -12.60
N PRO A 368 20.24 4.54 -12.71
CA PRO A 368 20.57 3.17 -13.07
C PRO A 368 19.98 2.17 -12.06
N LEU A 369 19.42 1.07 -12.58
CA LEU A 369 18.93 -0.06 -11.78
C LEU A 369 20.02 -1.12 -11.55
N ILE A 370 21.07 -1.08 -12.37
CA ILE A 370 22.24 -1.97 -12.38
C ILE A 370 23.43 -1.21 -11.82
#